data_AF-A0A2N5A6D6-F1
#
_entry.id   AF-A0A2N5A6D6-F1
#
_cell.length_a   1.000
_cell.length_b   1.000
_cell.length_c   1.000
_cell.angle_alpha   90.00
_cell.angle_beta   90.00
_cell.angle_gamma   90.00
#
_symmetry.space_group_name_H-M   'P 1'
#
loop_
_entity.id
_entity.type
_entity.pdbx_description
1 polymer ?
#
loop_
_entity_poly.entity_id
_entity_poly.type
_entity_poly.pdbx_seq_one_letter_code
_entity_poly.pdbx_strand_id
1 'polypeptide(L)'
;MTPHVMKRDGCKVPFKSERIQEAILRAAKAAGVDDADYCATVAEVVSQQMQGRAQVDINEIQTAVENQLMSGPYKQLARAYIEYRHDRDSQREKRGRLNQEIRGLVEQTNSALLNENANKDSKVIPTQRDLLAGIVAKHYARQHLLPHDVVMA
;
A
#
# COMPACT_ATOMS: atom_id res chain seq x y z
N MET A 1 -27.01 0.23 4.34
CA MET A 1 -25.90 -0.56 4.92
C MET A 1 -24.59 0.14 4.59
N THR A 2 -23.74 0.38 5.59
CA THR A 2 -22.38 0.88 5.40
C THR A 2 -21.45 -0.28 5.02
N PRO A 3 -20.74 -0.21 3.88
CA PRO A 3 -19.86 -1.30 3.43
C PRO A 3 -18.65 -1.48 4.36
N HIS A 4 -18.05 -2.66 4.31
CA HIS A 4 -16.70 -2.87 4.81
C HIS A 4 -15.68 -2.71 3.68
N VAL A 5 -14.57 -2.05 3.97
CA VAL A 5 -13.45 -1.90 3.03
C VAL A 5 -12.46 -3.04 3.26
N MET A 6 -12.20 -3.80 2.21
CA MET A 6 -11.05 -4.70 2.15
C MET A 6 -9.81 -3.87 1.84
N LYS A 7 -8.88 -3.82 2.79
CA LYS A 7 -7.55 -3.28 2.55
C LYS A 7 -6.69 -4.30 1.80
N ARG A 8 -5.57 -3.81 1.26
CA ARG A 8 -4.62 -4.63 0.46
C ARG A 8 -3.95 -5.74 1.25
N ASP A 9 -3.86 -5.60 2.57
CA ASP A 9 -3.37 -6.63 3.50
C ASP A 9 -4.44 -7.69 3.83
N GLY A 10 -5.63 -7.60 3.22
CA GLY A 10 -6.77 -8.48 3.50
C GLY A 10 -7.57 -8.07 4.73
N CYS A 11 -7.17 -7.02 5.46
CA CYS A 11 -7.91 -6.57 6.63
C CYS A 11 -9.23 -5.90 6.25
N LYS A 12 -10.31 -6.26 6.96
CA LYS A 12 -11.62 -5.61 6.87
C LYS A 12 -11.68 -4.42 7.83
N VAL A 13 -12.03 -3.25 7.31
CA VAL A 13 -12.28 -2.07 8.14
C VAL A 13 -13.62 -1.42 7.79
N PRO A 14 -14.28 -0.72 8.73
CA PRO A 14 -15.48 0.04 8.43
C PRO A 14 -15.18 1.12 7.37
N PHE A 15 -16.10 1.29 6.41
CA PHE A 15 -16.03 2.40 5.46
C PHE A 15 -16.23 3.73 6.20
N LYS A 16 -15.37 4.70 5.90
CA LYS A 16 -15.43 6.07 6.43
C LYS A 16 -15.20 7.06 5.30
N SER A 17 -16.24 7.81 4.94
CA SER A 17 -16.20 8.84 3.88
C SER A 17 -15.19 9.95 4.19
N GLU A 18 -15.00 10.28 5.46
CA GLU A 18 -14.03 11.27 5.94
C GLU A 18 -12.61 10.98 5.42
N ARG A 19 -12.24 9.70 5.31
CA ARG A 19 -10.91 9.30 4.82
C ARG A 19 -10.71 9.58 3.33
N ILE A 20 -11.77 9.53 2.55
CA ILE A 20 -11.75 9.87 1.13
C ILE A 20 -11.55 11.38 0.99
N GLN A 21 -12.36 12.16 1.72
CA GLN A 21 -12.26 13.62 1.72
C GLN A 21 -10.87 14.11 2.16
N GLU A 22 -10.32 13.55 3.24
CA GLU A 22 -9.00 13.92 3.73
C GLU A 22 -7.90 13.62 2.69
N ALA A 23 -8.00 12.49 1.98
CA ALA A 23 -7.05 12.14 0.93
C ALA A 23 -7.10 13.12 -0.25
N ILE A 24 -8.31 13.52 -0.66
CA ILE A 24 -8.52 14.50 -1.74
C ILE A 24 -8.01 15.87 -1.31
N LEU A 25 -8.31 16.33 -0.09
CA LEU A 25 -7.83 17.62 0.43
C LEU A 25 -6.31 17.72 0.49
N ARG A 26 -5.63 16.63 0.87
CA ARG A 26 -4.16 16.58 0.85
C ARG A 26 -3.61 16.72 -0.57
N ALA A 27 -4.23 16.09 -1.55
CA ALA A 27 -3.86 16.25 -2.95
C ALA A 27 -4.19 17.66 -3.49
N ALA A 28 -5.33 18.24 -3.09
CA ALA A 28 -5.74 19.60 -3.46
C ALA A 28 -4.73 20.63 -2.96
N LYS A 29 -4.31 20.51 -1.70
CA LYS A 29 -3.26 21.35 -1.11
C LYS A 29 -1.94 21.24 -1.86
N ALA A 30 -1.54 20.03 -2.26
CA ALA A 30 -0.32 19.80 -3.04
C ALA A 30 -0.43 20.38 -4.46
N ALA A 31 -1.62 20.37 -5.06
CA ALA A 31 -1.91 20.90 -6.39
C ALA A 31 -2.20 22.42 -6.40
N GLY A 32 -2.20 23.08 -5.24
CA GLY A 32 -2.55 24.50 -5.12
C GLY A 32 -4.03 24.80 -5.44
N VAL A 33 -4.92 23.82 -5.27
CA VAL A 33 -6.36 23.98 -5.48
C VAL A 33 -7.03 24.20 -4.13
N ASP A 34 -7.68 25.36 -3.96
CA ASP A 34 -8.42 25.72 -2.76
C ASP A 34 -9.92 25.75 -3.06
N ASP A 35 -10.49 24.55 -3.23
CA ASP A 35 -11.91 24.34 -3.47
C ASP A 35 -12.40 23.18 -2.61
N ALA A 36 -12.69 23.50 -1.36
CA ALA A 36 -13.13 22.52 -0.36
C ALA A 36 -14.50 21.92 -0.69
N ASP A 37 -15.39 22.70 -1.30
CA ASP A 37 -16.73 22.28 -1.69
C ASP A 37 -16.67 21.24 -2.81
N TYR A 38 -15.81 21.45 -3.80
CA TYR A 38 -15.54 20.46 -4.83
C TYR A 38 -14.97 19.16 -4.23
N CYS A 39 -14.00 19.26 -3.32
CA CYS A 39 -13.42 18.09 -2.65
C CYS A 39 -14.47 17.29 -1.86
N ALA A 40 -15.37 17.98 -1.14
CA ALA A 40 -16.48 17.36 -0.43
C ALA A 40 -17.46 16.69 -1.40
N THR A 41 -17.80 17.36 -2.50
CA THR A 41 -18.71 16.84 -3.54
C THR A 41 -18.16 15.56 -4.16
N VAL A 42 -16.87 15.52 -4.50
CA VAL A 42 -16.21 14.33 -5.04
C VAL A 42 -16.25 13.18 -4.02
N ALA A 43 -15.96 13.46 -2.75
CA ALA A 43 -16.00 12.45 -1.69
C ALA A 43 -17.41 11.88 -1.48
N GLU A 44 -18.43 12.72 -1.54
CA GLU A 44 -19.83 12.33 -1.42
C GLU A 44 -20.28 11.45 -2.58
N VAL A 45 -19.99 11.85 -3.84
CA VAL A 45 -20.32 11.07 -5.04
C VAL A 45 -19.69 9.69 -4.99
N VAL A 46 -18.40 9.59 -4.64
CA VAL A 46 -17.72 8.31 -4.50
C VAL A 46 -18.32 7.50 -3.35
N SER A 47 -18.65 8.14 -2.23
CA SER A 47 -19.28 7.44 -1.10
C SER A 47 -20.63 6.85 -1.48
N GLN A 48 -21.45 7.57 -2.23
CA GLN A 48 -22.73 7.09 -2.74
C GLN A 48 -22.57 5.88 -3.68
N GLN A 49 -21.55 5.86 -4.55
CA GLN A 49 -21.28 4.70 -5.42
C GLN A 49 -20.93 3.41 -4.64
N MET A 50 -20.44 3.56 -3.40
CA MET A 50 -20.09 2.44 -2.52
C MET A 50 -21.24 2.02 -1.61
N GLN A 51 -22.28 2.84 -1.47
CA GLN A 51 -23.45 2.49 -0.67
C GLN A 51 -24.19 1.28 -1.25
N GLY A 52 -24.85 0.50 -0.38
CA GLY A 52 -25.61 -0.69 -0.78
C GLY A 52 -24.76 -1.93 -1.05
N ARG A 53 -23.43 -1.82 -1.09
CA ARG A 53 -22.51 -2.96 -1.16
C ARG A 53 -22.21 -3.49 0.24
N ALA A 54 -22.06 -4.81 0.38
CA ALA A 54 -21.64 -5.41 1.66
C ALA A 54 -20.14 -5.23 1.91
N GLN A 55 -19.34 -5.30 0.84
CA GLN A 55 -17.88 -5.25 0.88
C GLN A 55 -17.36 -4.54 -0.38
N VAL A 56 -16.30 -3.75 -0.24
CA VAL A 56 -15.67 -2.98 -1.32
C VAL A 56 -14.15 -3.09 -1.20
N ASP A 57 -13.45 -3.28 -2.31
CA ASP A 57 -11.98 -3.26 -2.33
C ASP A 57 -11.44 -1.82 -2.28
N ILE A 58 -10.34 -1.59 -1.55
CA ILE A 58 -9.71 -0.27 -1.47
C ILE A 58 -9.28 0.26 -2.84
N ASN A 59 -8.88 -0.61 -3.78
CA ASN A 59 -8.49 -0.21 -5.12
C ASN A 59 -9.71 0.25 -5.93
N GLU A 60 -10.89 -0.33 -5.71
CA GLU A 60 -12.14 0.16 -6.34
C GLU A 60 -12.46 1.59 -5.90
N ILE A 61 -12.33 1.87 -4.60
CA ILE A 61 -12.55 3.22 -4.06
C ILE A 61 -11.54 4.20 -4.67
N GLN A 62 -10.27 3.81 -4.74
CA GLN A 62 -9.21 4.65 -5.32
C GLN A 62 -9.47 4.96 -6.79
N THR A 63 -9.80 3.95 -7.60
CA THR A 63 -10.16 4.13 -9.02
C THR A 63 -11.39 5.02 -9.19
N ALA A 64 -12.40 4.88 -8.32
CA ALA A 64 -13.58 5.74 -8.35
C ALA A 64 -13.23 7.21 -8.08
N VAL A 65 -12.35 7.48 -7.10
CA VAL A 65 -11.85 8.84 -6.82
C VAL A 65 -11.07 9.39 -8.01
N GLU A 66 -10.17 8.60 -8.60
CA GLU A 66 -9.38 9.02 -9.77
C GLU A 66 -10.27 9.39 -10.94
N ASN A 67 -11.23 8.54 -11.29
CA ASN A 67 -12.17 8.79 -12.38
C ASN A 67 -13.01 10.05 -12.13
N GLN A 68 -13.47 10.27 -10.89
CA GLN A 68 -14.24 11.45 -10.54
C GLN A 68 -13.39 12.73 -10.58
N LEU A 69 -12.13 12.68 -10.16
CA LEU A 69 -11.22 13.82 -10.27
C LEU A 69 -10.84 14.11 -11.72
N MET A 70 -10.64 13.06 -12.53
CA MET A 70 -10.31 13.19 -13.95
C MET A 70 -11.47 13.72 -14.79
N SER A 71 -12.72 13.45 -14.42
CA SER A 71 -13.90 13.99 -15.11
C SER A 71 -14.18 15.46 -14.77
N GLY A 72 -13.71 15.93 -13.61
CA GLY A 72 -13.91 17.30 -13.18
C GLY A 72 -12.98 18.35 -13.81
N PRO A 73 -13.11 19.63 -13.37
CA PRO A 73 -12.40 20.76 -13.97
C PRO A 73 -10.91 20.82 -13.58
N TYR A 74 -10.54 20.37 -12.37
CA TYR A 74 -9.19 20.51 -11.84
C TYR A 74 -8.27 19.35 -12.24
N LYS A 75 -7.75 19.37 -13.47
CA LYS A 75 -6.85 18.30 -13.98
C LYS A 75 -5.55 18.16 -13.18
N GLN A 76 -5.03 19.28 -12.66
CA GLN A 76 -3.85 19.29 -11.79
C GLN A 76 -4.09 18.55 -10.46
N LEU A 77 -5.30 18.64 -9.89
CA LEU A 77 -5.68 17.90 -8.68
C LEU A 77 -5.74 16.40 -8.97
N ALA A 78 -6.35 15.99 -10.09
CA ALA A 78 -6.39 14.60 -10.49
C ALA A 78 -4.97 14.00 -10.61
N ARG A 79 -4.06 14.71 -11.30
CA ARG A 79 -2.66 14.30 -11.43
C ARG A 79 -1.96 14.19 -10.08
N ALA A 80 -2.07 15.21 -9.23
CA ALA A 80 -1.45 15.22 -7.91
C ALA A 80 -1.97 14.07 -7.02
N TYR A 81 -3.26 13.73 -7.12
CA TYR A 81 -3.84 12.60 -6.39
C TYR A 81 -3.28 11.26 -6.88
N ILE A 82 -3.21 11.04 -8.20
CA ILE A 82 -2.66 9.82 -8.82
C ILE A 82 -1.18 9.66 -8.44
N GLU A 83 -0.38 10.72 -8.58
CA GLU A 83 1.04 10.73 -8.20
C GLU A 83 1.22 10.44 -6.71
N TYR A 84 0.46 11.10 -5.84
CA TYR A 84 0.51 10.84 -4.39
C TYR A 84 0.14 9.40 -4.05
N ARG A 85 -0.87 8.81 -4.71
CA ARG A 85 -1.22 7.40 -4.52
C ARG A 85 -0.08 6.50 -4.96
N HIS A 86 0.47 6.71 -6.15
CA HIS A 86 1.58 5.91 -6.67
C HIS A 86 2.78 5.95 -5.71
N ASP A 87 3.17 7.14 -5.24
CA ASP A 87 4.25 7.30 -4.28
C ASP A 87 3.98 6.58 -2.95
N ARG A 88 2.75 6.65 -2.45
CA ARG A 88 2.35 5.91 -1.24
C ARG A 88 2.38 4.41 -1.44
N ASP A 89 2.02 3.93 -2.62
CA ASP A 89 2.03 2.53 -2.98
C ASP A 89 3.47 2.01 -3.06
N SER A 90 4.34 2.72 -3.77
CA SER A 90 5.78 2.43 -3.81
C SER A 90 6.44 2.52 -2.42
N GLN A 91 6.06 3.50 -1.58
CA GLN A 91 6.58 3.60 -0.22
C GLN A 91 6.14 2.41 0.66
N ARG A 92 4.90 1.93 0.51
CA ARG A 92 4.42 0.75 1.24
C ARG A 92 5.15 -0.51 0.79
N GLU A 93 5.37 -0.66 -0.51
CA GLU A 93 6.16 -1.75 -1.07
C GLU A 93 7.60 -1.72 -0.55
N LYS A 94 8.26 -0.55 -0.57
CA LYS A 94 9.62 -0.36 -0.03
C LYS A 94 9.70 -0.61 1.49
N ARG A 95 8.63 -0.31 2.23
CA ARG A 95 8.50 -0.59 3.67
C ARG A 95 8.07 -2.03 3.96
N GLY A 96 7.71 -2.80 2.94
CA GLY A 96 7.41 -4.21 3.08
C GLY A 96 8.58 -4.92 3.73
N ARG A 97 8.30 -5.77 4.72
CA ARG A 97 9.31 -6.51 5.49
C ARG A 97 10.29 -7.25 4.57
N LEU A 98 9.80 -7.80 3.46
CA LEU A 98 10.62 -8.43 2.43
C LEU A 98 11.68 -7.47 1.87
N ASN A 99 11.28 -6.30 1.40
CA ASN A 99 12.20 -5.32 0.82
C ASN A 99 13.22 -4.80 1.83
N GLN A 100 12.83 -4.68 3.11
CA GLN A 100 13.77 -4.33 4.18
C GLN A 100 14.80 -5.43 4.44
N GLU A 101 14.38 -6.69 4.47
CA GLU A 101 15.27 -7.85 4.67
C GLU A 101 16.23 -8.01 3.46
N ILE A 102 15.72 -7.87 2.22
CA ILE A 102 16.55 -7.88 1.00
C ILE A 102 17.56 -6.72 1.01
N ARG A 103 17.11 -5.50 1.31
CA ARG A 103 17.98 -4.33 1.37
C ARG A 103 19.05 -4.48 2.46
N GLY A 104 18.68 -5.00 3.63
CA GLY A 104 19.62 -5.29 4.71
C GLY A 104 20.69 -6.32 4.35
N LEU A 105 20.35 -7.29 3.51
CA LEU A 105 21.32 -8.24 2.94
C LEU A 105 22.26 -7.55 1.94
N VAL A 106 21.71 -6.79 0.98
CA VAL A 106 22.49 -6.11 -0.07
C VAL A 106 23.43 -5.04 0.51
N GLU A 107 22.93 -4.24 1.45
CA GLU A 107 23.71 -3.20 2.13
C GLU A 107 24.60 -3.76 3.26
N GLN A 108 24.54 -5.07 3.53
CA GLN A 108 25.26 -5.75 4.61
C GLN A 108 25.00 -5.15 6.01
N THR A 109 23.82 -4.58 6.23
CA THR A 109 23.45 -3.91 7.48
C THR A 109 22.76 -4.83 8.48
N ASN A 110 22.33 -6.03 8.07
CA ASN A 110 21.66 -7.00 8.95
C ASN A 110 22.59 -8.15 9.36
N SER A 111 23.32 -7.98 10.46
CA SER A 111 24.29 -8.96 10.98
C SER A 111 23.68 -10.31 11.33
N ALA A 112 22.40 -10.38 11.74
CA ALA A 112 21.73 -11.64 12.02
C ALA A 112 21.51 -12.49 10.76
N LEU A 113 21.19 -11.85 9.61
CA LEU A 113 21.06 -12.54 8.33
C LEU A 113 22.41 -12.95 7.75
N LEU A 114 23.43 -12.10 7.90
CA LEU A 114 24.79 -12.40 7.41
C LEU A 114 25.43 -13.58 8.17
N ASN A 115 25.10 -13.73 9.45
CA ASN A 115 25.64 -14.79 10.31
C ASN A 115 24.76 -16.06 10.34
N GLU A 116 23.63 -16.10 9.60
CA GLU A 116 22.78 -17.30 9.50
C GLU A 116 23.57 -18.49 8.96
N ASN A 117 24.53 -18.23 8.07
CA ASN A 117 25.51 -19.20 7.59
C ASN A 117 26.91 -18.84 8.08
N ALA A 118 27.16 -19.00 9.39
CA ALA A 118 28.45 -18.68 10.05
C ALA A 118 29.71 -19.27 9.39
N ASN A 119 29.56 -20.22 8.45
CA ASN A 119 30.64 -20.88 7.72
C ASN A 119 30.87 -20.39 6.28
N LYS A 120 30.07 -19.45 5.74
CA LYS A 120 30.21 -18.92 4.37
C LYS A 120 30.42 -17.41 4.41
N ASP A 121 31.33 -16.90 3.56
CA ASP A 121 31.51 -15.45 3.40
C ASP A 121 30.24 -14.83 2.79
N SER A 122 29.54 -14.00 3.57
CA SER A 122 28.31 -13.33 3.16
C SER A 122 28.54 -12.20 2.15
N LYS A 123 29.80 -11.88 1.84
CA LYS A 123 30.18 -10.86 0.85
C LYS A 123 30.30 -11.41 -0.58
N VAL A 124 30.33 -12.72 -0.76
CA VAL A 124 30.41 -13.32 -2.10
C VAL A 124 29.02 -13.57 -2.71
N ILE A 125 28.90 -13.37 -4.02
CA ILE A 125 27.65 -13.48 -4.77
C ILE A 125 26.92 -14.82 -4.55
N PRO A 126 27.60 -15.99 -4.52
CA PRO A 126 26.92 -17.26 -4.27
C PRO A 126 26.20 -17.30 -2.92
N THR A 127 26.84 -16.84 -1.84
CA THR A 127 26.23 -16.77 -0.51
C THR A 127 25.08 -15.76 -0.48
N GLN A 128 25.24 -14.59 -1.12
CA GLN A 128 24.16 -13.60 -1.19
C GLN A 128 22.94 -14.12 -1.94
N ARG A 129 23.14 -14.84 -3.04
CA ARG A 129 22.06 -15.50 -3.78
C ARG A 129 21.32 -16.53 -2.92
N ASP A 130 22.06 -17.37 -2.19
CA ASP A 130 21.48 -18.40 -1.32
C ASP A 130 20.65 -17.75 -0.18
N LEU A 131 21.18 -16.70 0.46
CA LEU A 131 20.48 -15.94 1.51
C LEU A 131 19.25 -15.21 0.96
N LEU A 132 19.34 -14.62 -0.24
CA LEU A 132 18.21 -13.96 -0.91
C LEU A 132 17.08 -14.96 -1.19
N ALA A 133 17.41 -16.15 -1.69
CA ALA A 133 16.43 -17.21 -1.89
C ALA A 133 15.74 -17.61 -0.58
N GLY A 134 16.49 -17.70 0.53
CA GLY A 134 15.95 -17.95 1.87
C GLY A 134 14.97 -16.86 2.34
N ILE A 135 15.33 -15.59 2.18
CA ILE A 135 14.48 -14.44 2.53
C ILE A 135 13.16 -14.49 1.74
N VAL A 136 13.24 -14.66 0.41
CA VAL A 136 12.05 -14.72 -0.46
C VAL A 136 11.19 -15.94 -0.12
N ALA A 137 11.79 -17.12 0.05
CA ALA A 137 11.07 -18.35 0.39
C ALA A 137 10.36 -18.23 1.75
N LYS A 138 11.03 -17.70 2.77
CA LYS A 138 10.45 -17.49 4.11
C LYS A 138 9.29 -16.50 4.07
N HIS A 139 9.43 -15.41 3.32
CA HIS A 139 8.36 -14.44 3.13
C HIS A 139 7.15 -15.07 2.45
N TYR A 140 7.36 -15.77 1.33
CA TYR A 140 6.29 -16.41 0.57
C TYR A 140 5.57 -17.48 1.39
N ALA A 141 6.32 -18.31 2.12
CA ALA A 141 5.76 -19.33 3.00
C ALA A 141 4.85 -18.71 4.06
N ARG A 142 5.30 -17.65 4.75
CA ARG A 142 4.52 -16.99 5.81
C ARG A 142 3.29 -16.23 5.31
N GLN A 143 3.32 -15.72 4.08
CA GLN A 143 2.19 -14.94 3.54
C GLN A 143 1.16 -15.78 2.78
N HIS A 144 1.58 -16.87 2.15
CA HIS A 144 0.73 -17.56 1.16
C HIS A 144 0.58 -19.06 1.37
N LEU A 145 1.50 -19.73 2.09
CA LEU A 145 1.46 -21.18 2.26
C LEU A 145 1.07 -21.61 3.67
N LEU A 146 1.56 -20.91 4.70
CA LEU A 146 1.39 -21.30 6.09
C LEU A 146 0.09 -20.72 6.69
N PRO A 147 -0.65 -21.53 7.47
CA PRO A 147 -1.78 -21.05 8.27
C PRO A 147 -1.38 -19.92 9.23
N HIS A 148 -2.32 -19.00 9.49
CA HIS A 148 -2.04 -17.77 10.25
C HIS A 148 -1.61 -18.03 11.70
N ASP A 149 -2.17 -19.05 12.33
CA ASP A 149 -1.84 -19.53 13.68
C ASP A 149 -0.39 -20.06 13.77
N VAL A 150 0.10 -20.74 12.73
CA VAL A 150 1.48 -21.23 12.66
C VAL A 150 2.48 -20.08 12.46
N VAL A 151 2.09 -19.02 11.75
CA VAL A 151 2.97 -17.88 11.46
C VAL A 151 3.18 -16.96 12.68
N MET A 152 2.21 -16.97 13.61
CA MET A 152 2.17 -16.14 14.83
C MET A 152 2.66 -16.83 16.11
N ALA A 153 2.82 -18.16 16.10
CA ALA A 153 3.45 -18.95 17.17
C ALA A 153 4.97 -18.71 17.23
#